data_AF-A0A952DRK5-F1
#
_entry.id   AF-A0A952DRK5-F1
#
_cell.length_a   1.000
_cell.length_b   1.000
_cell.length_c   1.000
_cell.angle_alpha   90.00
_cell.angle_beta   90.00
_cell.angle_gamma   90.00
#
_symmetry.space_group_name_H-M   'P 1'
#
loop_
_entity.id
_entity.type
_entity.pdbx_description
1 polymer ?
#
loop_
_entity_poly.entity_id
_entity_poly.type
_entity_poly.pdbx_seq_one_letter_code
_entity_poly.pdbx_strand_id
1 'polypeptide(L)'
;MSKDQIEEIKSKLDIVSVVREYVPSLKKNGRNHFGLCPFHNERTPSFSVNEELGIFKCFGCGEGGDVISFIEKVEGLDFIKALEIAAKKAGVELRIERSGFSEKRNKERERLIEANHLAAEYYHYLLGKHEYGKEARKYAKSRGLRVKELKQFMIGFAPSGYENLKNFLKKKGYKEAELLSWGLLAEKSGHTYDKFRNRLMFPIT
;
A
#
# COMPACT_ATOMS: atom_id res chain seq x y z
N MET A 1 15.62 -12.65 -9.52
CA MET A 1 15.84 -13.24 -8.18
C MET A 1 15.76 -14.74 -8.32
N SER A 2 16.89 -15.44 -8.18
CA SER A 2 16.86 -16.89 -8.09
C SER A 2 16.17 -17.27 -6.78
N LYS A 3 15.30 -18.28 -6.82
CA LYS A 3 14.76 -18.90 -5.59
C LYS A 3 15.91 -19.33 -4.66
N ASP A 4 17.03 -19.71 -5.25
CA ASP A 4 18.25 -20.14 -4.58
C ASP A 4 18.80 -19.08 -3.61
N GLN A 5 18.73 -17.79 -3.96
CA GLN A 5 19.25 -16.74 -3.08
C GLN A 5 18.34 -16.44 -1.88
N ILE A 6 17.02 -16.56 -2.05
CA ILE A 6 16.07 -16.44 -0.94
C ILE A 6 16.27 -17.60 0.04
N GLU A 7 16.44 -18.82 -0.48
CA GLU A 7 16.72 -20.00 0.33
C GLU A 7 18.13 -19.95 0.98
N GLU A 8 19.13 -19.37 0.31
CA GLU A 8 20.44 -19.10 0.92
C GLU A 8 20.30 -18.16 2.13
N ILE A 9 19.55 -17.07 2.00
CA ILE A 9 19.33 -16.13 3.11
C ILE A 9 18.59 -16.83 4.26
N LYS A 10 17.52 -17.58 3.96
CA LYS A 10 16.77 -18.31 4.99
C LYS A 10 17.62 -19.34 5.71
N SER A 11 18.45 -20.10 4.98
CA SER A 11 19.30 -21.15 5.57
C SER A 11 20.43 -20.61 6.46
N LYS A 12 20.83 -19.34 6.28
CA LYS A 12 21.81 -18.67 7.15
C LYS A 12 21.20 -17.96 8.35
N LEU A 13 19.87 -17.87 8.43
CA LEU A 13 19.18 -17.23 9.54
C LEU A 13 18.61 -18.28 10.48
N ASP A 14 18.91 -18.12 11.76
CA ASP A 14 18.14 -18.75 12.82
C ASP A 14 16.91 -17.89 13.12
N ILE A 15 15.71 -18.40 12.75
CA ILE A 15 14.44 -17.72 13.02
C ILE A 15 14.24 -17.45 14.52
N VAL A 16 14.71 -18.32 15.41
CA VAL A 16 14.59 -18.12 16.85
C VAL A 16 15.37 -16.88 17.26
N SER A 17 16.62 -16.77 16.81
CA SER A 17 17.47 -15.62 17.12
C SER A 17 16.85 -14.31 16.61
N VAL A 18 16.36 -14.31 15.36
CA VAL A 18 15.70 -13.12 14.78
C VAL A 18 14.45 -12.74 15.56
N VAL A 19 13.57 -13.70 15.88
CA VAL A 19 12.35 -13.43 16.64
C VAL A 19 12.66 -12.94 18.05
N ARG A 20 13.68 -13.51 18.71
CA ARG A 20 14.02 -13.20 20.10
C ARG A 20 14.48 -11.74 20.28
N GLU A 21 14.96 -11.09 19.23
CA GLU A 21 15.22 -9.64 19.22
C GLU A 21 13.95 -8.81 19.48
N TYR A 22 12.79 -9.26 18.98
CA TYR A 22 11.51 -8.57 19.11
C TYR A 22 10.62 -9.15 20.21
N VAL A 23 10.79 -10.43 20.54
CA VAL A 23 10.02 -11.15 21.54
C VAL A 23 10.97 -11.69 22.63
N PRO A 24 11.40 -10.86 23.59
CA PRO A 24 12.29 -11.30 24.67
C PRO A 24 11.68 -12.39 25.56
N SER A 25 10.35 -12.48 25.58
CA SER A 25 9.61 -13.51 26.33
C SER A 25 9.72 -14.93 25.74
N LEU A 26 10.33 -15.08 24.56
CA LEU A 26 10.39 -16.34 23.81
C LEU A 26 11.25 -17.40 24.53
N LYS A 27 10.60 -18.43 25.07
CA LYS A 27 11.23 -19.53 25.84
C LYS A 27 11.07 -20.88 25.15
N LYS A 28 12.09 -21.73 25.24
CA LYS A 28 12.07 -23.08 24.68
C LYS A 28 11.10 -23.98 25.45
N ASN A 29 10.25 -24.72 24.73
CA ASN A 29 9.36 -25.73 25.26
C ASN A 29 9.25 -26.91 24.28
N GLY A 30 10.01 -27.97 24.55
CA GLY A 30 10.15 -29.09 23.63
C GLY A 30 10.83 -28.69 22.32
N ARG A 31 10.18 -28.99 21.20
CA ARG A 31 10.68 -28.67 19.84
C ARG A 31 10.39 -27.24 19.39
N ASN A 32 9.50 -26.53 20.10
CA ASN A 32 9.08 -25.18 19.74
C ASN A 32 9.48 -24.19 20.83
N HIS A 33 9.51 -22.91 20.48
CA HIS A 33 9.70 -21.81 21.41
C HIS A 33 8.41 -21.00 21.50
N PHE A 34 8.00 -20.63 22.72
CA PHE A 34 6.74 -19.93 22.97
C PHE A 34 6.97 -18.56 23.64
N GLY A 35 6.16 -17.58 23.25
CA GLY A 35 6.18 -16.22 23.79
C GLY A 35 4.87 -15.48 23.59
N LEU A 36 4.81 -14.24 24.05
CA LEU A 36 3.70 -13.34 23.72
C LEU A 36 3.81 -12.90 22.26
N CYS A 37 2.68 -12.88 21.56
CA CYS A 37 2.65 -12.45 20.16
C CYS A 37 3.01 -10.96 20.01
N PRO A 38 3.90 -10.59 19.08
CA PRO A 38 4.19 -9.19 18.78
C PRO A 38 3.11 -8.53 17.90
N PHE A 39 2.16 -9.31 17.35
CA PHE A 39 1.18 -8.84 16.37
C PHE A 39 -0.20 -8.52 16.98
N HIS A 40 -0.47 -8.99 18.20
CA HIS A 40 -1.71 -8.69 18.91
C HIS A 40 -1.49 -8.73 20.42
N ASN A 41 -2.33 -8.02 21.16
CA ASN A 41 -2.21 -7.93 22.61
C ASN A 41 -2.85 -9.15 23.29
N GLU A 42 -2.05 -9.90 24.06
CA GLU A 42 -2.50 -11.09 24.81
C GLU A 42 -1.77 -11.24 26.14
N ARG A 43 -2.35 -12.03 27.05
CA ARG A 43 -1.74 -12.34 28.37
C ARG A 43 -1.14 -13.74 28.44
N THR A 44 -1.61 -14.66 27.60
CA THR A 44 -1.17 -16.05 27.54
C THR A 44 -0.32 -16.24 26.30
N PRO A 45 0.90 -16.83 26.40
CA PRO A 45 1.74 -17.09 25.24
C PRO A 45 1.04 -17.95 24.18
N SER A 46 0.74 -17.38 23.01
CA SER A 46 0.20 -18.14 21.87
C SER A 46 1.12 -18.12 20.64
N PHE A 47 2.23 -17.38 20.72
CA PHE A 47 3.21 -17.28 19.65
C PHE A 47 4.22 -18.41 19.74
N SER A 48 4.25 -19.28 18.73
CA SER A 48 5.15 -20.42 18.62
C SER A 48 6.14 -20.23 17.48
N VAL A 49 7.41 -20.56 17.73
CA VAL A 49 8.47 -20.62 16.72
C VAL A 49 9.03 -22.02 16.69
N ASN A 50 9.13 -22.61 15.49
CA ASN A 50 9.77 -23.89 15.29
C ASN A 50 11.12 -23.67 14.60
N GLU A 51 12.20 -24.01 15.32
CA GLU A 51 13.59 -23.82 14.87
C GLU A 51 13.91 -24.71 13.66
N GLU A 52 13.51 -25.98 13.70
CA GLU A 52 13.81 -26.98 12.67
C GLU A 52 13.09 -26.70 11.34
N LEU A 53 11.83 -26.28 11.41
CA LEU A 53 11.01 -25.93 10.26
C LEU A 53 11.25 -24.50 9.76
N GLY A 54 11.93 -23.65 10.53
CA GLY A 54 12.19 -22.25 10.17
C GLY A 54 10.92 -21.40 10.06
N ILE A 55 9.87 -21.73 10.82
CA ILE A 55 8.56 -21.05 10.76
C ILE A 55 8.08 -20.56 12.14
N PHE A 56 7.21 -19.56 12.11
CA PHE A 56 6.43 -19.15 13.28
C PHE A 56 4.94 -19.30 13.01
N LYS A 57 4.18 -19.43 14.10
CA LYS A 57 2.72 -19.40 14.10
C LYS A 57 2.21 -18.84 15.42
N CYS A 58 1.32 -17.87 15.34
CA CYS A 58 0.50 -17.44 16.45
C CYS A 58 -0.84 -18.21 16.44
N PHE A 59 -1.13 -18.90 17.53
CA PHE A 59 -2.41 -19.61 17.70
C PHE A 59 -3.55 -18.70 18.17
N GLY A 60 -3.25 -17.46 18.60
CA GLY A 60 -4.25 -16.46 18.97
C GLY A 60 -4.81 -15.67 17.79
N CYS A 61 -3.95 -15.01 17.00
CA CYS A 61 -4.36 -14.18 15.86
C CYS A 61 -4.27 -14.88 14.49
N GLY A 62 -3.68 -16.08 14.44
CA GLY A 62 -3.54 -16.85 13.20
C GLY A 62 -2.35 -16.44 12.33
N GLU A 63 -1.60 -15.41 12.69
CA GLU A 63 -0.41 -14.99 11.96
C GLU A 63 0.65 -16.09 11.89
N GLY A 64 1.31 -16.24 10.75
CA GLY A 64 2.31 -17.29 10.54
C GLY A 64 3.11 -17.07 9.27
N GLY A 65 4.25 -17.72 9.19
CA GLY A 65 5.16 -17.62 8.04
C GLY A 65 6.59 -18.00 8.40
N ASP A 66 7.52 -17.63 7.53
CA ASP A 66 8.95 -17.80 7.73
C ASP A 66 9.61 -16.55 8.35
N VAL A 67 10.94 -16.57 8.49
CA VAL A 67 11.72 -15.47 9.06
C VAL A 67 11.55 -14.14 8.31
N ILE A 68 11.36 -14.18 6.99
CA ILE A 68 11.15 -12.96 6.18
C ILE A 68 9.73 -12.43 6.42
N SER A 69 8.73 -13.32 6.39
CA SER A 69 7.34 -12.99 6.70
C SER A 69 7.19 -12.37 8.09
N PHE A 70 7.99 -12.85 9.05
CA PHE A 70 8.04 -12.27 10.40
C PHE A 70 8.53 -10.82 10.38
N ILE A 71 9.65 -10.55 9.68
CA ILE A 71 10.23 -9.20 9.54
C ILE A 71 9.25 -8.27 8.82
N GLU A 72 8.60 -8.71 7.73
CA GLU A 72 7.57 -7.93 7.03
C GLU A 72 6.49 -7.44 8.00
N LYS A 73 5.97 -8.37 8.82
CA LYS A 73 4.85 -8.09 9.73
C LYS A 73 5.26 -7.26 10.93
N VAL A 74 6.41 -7.54 11.54
CA VAL A 74 6.84 -6.85 12.77
C VAL A 74 7.31 -5.42 12.49
N GLU A 75 7.88 -5.16 11.31
CA GLU A 75 8.35 -3.84 10.88
C GLU A 75 7.33 -3.08 10.00
N GLY A 76 6.25 -3.74 9.55
CA GLY A 76 5.27 -3.14 8.63
C GLY A 76 5.87 -2.82 7.24
N LEU A 77 6.78 -3.67 6.76
CA LEU A 77 7.55 -3.47 5.53
C LEU A 77 7.02 -4.35 4.39
N ASP A 78 7.32 -3.92 3.16
CA ASP A 78 7.17 -4.79 1.99
C ASP A 78 8.25 -5.88 1.96
N PHE A 79 7.97 -6.96 1.22
CA PHE A 79 8.84 -8.12 1.06
C PHE A 79 10.28 -7.78 0.70
N ILE A 80 10.50 -6.79 -0.18
CA ILE A 80 11.85 -6.45 -0.64
C ILE A 80 12.65 -5.80 0.49
N LYS A 81 12.05 -4.86 1.22
CA LYS A 81 12.70 -4.23 2.38
C LYS A 81 12.93 -5.24 3.51
N ALA A 82 11.98 -6.13 3.76
CA ALA A 82 12.17 -7.20 4.75
C ALA A 82 13.29 -8.17 4.34
N LEU A 83 13.39 -8.49 3.05
CA LEU A 83 14.46 -9.32 2.50
C LEU A 83 15.83 -8.63 2.57
N GLU A 84 15.91 -7.31 2.38
CA GLU A 84 17.14 -6.53 2.58
C GLU A 84 17.62 -6.60 4.03
N ILE A 85 16.70 -6.48 5.00
CA ILE A 85 17.01 -6.65 6.43
C ILE A 85 17.48 -8.08 6.71
N ALA A 86 16.76 -9.08 6.20
CA ALA A 86 17.12 -10.50 6.35
C ALA A 86 18.51 -10.81 5.77
N ALA A 87 18.80 -10.31 4.56
CA ALA A 87 20.09 -10.51 3.89
C ALA A 87 21.24 -9.86 4.67
N LYS A 88 21.02 -8.64 5.18
CA LYS A 88 22.00 -7.95 6.05
C LYS A 88 22.28 -8.75 7.32
N LYS A 89 21.24 -9.30 7.96
CA LYS A 89 21.38 -10.18 9.14
C LYS A 89 22.11 -11.49 8.81
N ALA A 90 21.88 -12.03 7.62
CA ALA A 90 22.52 -13.26 7.14
C ALA A 90 23.97 -13.04 6.63
N GLY A 91 24.45 -11.79 6.57
CA GLY A 91 25.74 -11.46 5.95
C GLY A 91 25.79 -11.79 4.45
N VAL A 92 24.64 -11.86 3.78
CA VAL A 92 24.53 -12.13 2.34
C VAL A 92 24.38 -10.81 1.62
N GLU A 93 25.26 -10.55 0.65
CA GLU A 93 25.08 -9.44 -0.27
C GLU A 93 23.86 -9.72 -1.14
N LEU A 94 22.78 -8.98 -0.91
CA LEU A 94 21.55 -9.15 -1.67
C LEU A 94 21.76 -8.63 -3.10
N ARG A 95 22.16 -9.53 -3.99
CA ARG A 95 22.05 -9.36 -5.45
C ARG A 95 20.59 -9.35 -5.85
N ILE A 96 19.93 -8.21 -5.64
CA ILE A 96 18.65 -7.95 -6.27
C ILE A 96 18.94 -7.85 -7.76
N GLU A 97 18.83 -8.97 -8.48
CA GLU A 97 18.37 -8.91 -9.85
C GLU A 97 17.02 -8.21 -9.77
N ARG A 98 17.04 -6.89 -9.94
CA ARG A 98 15.83 -6.08 -10.11
C ARG A 98 15.18 -6.66 -11.35
N SER A 99 14.32 -7.66 -11.14
CA SER A 99 13.42 -8.07 -12.19
C SER A 99 12.73 -6.77 -12.58
N GLY A 100 12.82 -6.37 -13.85
CA GLY A 100 12.19 -5.14 -14.31
C GLY A 100 10.72 -5.07 -13.90
N PHE A 101 10.12 -6.19 -13.51
CA PHE A 101 8.82 -6.35 -12.88
C PHE A 101 8.61 -5.63 -11.54
N SER A 102 9.53 -5.70 -10.55
CA SER A 102 9.31 -5.03 -9.25
C SER A 102 9.50 -3.52 -9.33
N GLU A 103 10.51 -3.08 -10.10
CA GLU A 103 10.73 -1.66 -10.39
C GLU A 103 9.60 -1.09 -11.26
N LYS A 104 9.12 -1.83 -12.26
CA LYS A 104 7.95 -1.44 -13.06
C LYS A 104 6.69 -1.36 -12.22
N ARG A 105 6.46 -2.29 -11.28
CA ARG A 105 5.30 -2.27 -10.37
C ARG A 105 5.38 -1.10 -9.39
N ASN A 106 6.56 -0.78 -8.87
CA ASN A 106 6.77 0.40 -8.02
C ASN A 106 6.56 1.69 -8.81
N LYS A 107 7.14 1.80 -10.02
CA LYS A 107 6.92 2.94 -10.92
C LYS A 107 5.46 3.09 -11.32
N GLU A 108 4.76 1.99 -11.57
CA GLU A 108 3.32 1.99 -11.87
C GLU A 108 2.51 2.47 -10.65
N ARG A 109 2.85 2.00 -9.45
CA ARG A 109 2.21 2.45 -8.20
C ARG A 109 2.46 3.93 -7.93
N GLU A 110 3.70 4.42 -8.12
CA GLU A 110 4.06 5.84 -8.00
C GLU A 110 3.27 6.68 -9.01
N ARG A 111 3.21 6.23 -10.26
CA ARG A 111 2.47 6.90 -11.35
C ARG A 111 0.95 6.91 -11.10
N LEU A 112 0.40 5.84 -10.52
CA LEU A 112 -1.00 5.78 -10.06
C LEU A 112 -1.27 6.82 -8.96
N ILE A 113 -0.39 6.92 -7.97
CA ILE A 113 -0.53 7.88 -6.86
C ILE A 113 -0.45 9.31 -7.40
N GLU A 114 0.51 9.59 -8.29
CA GLU A 114 0.65 10.88 -8.94
C GLU A 114 -0.59 11.25 -9.76
N ALA A 115 -1.16 10.29 -10.52
CA ALA A 115 -2.40 10.51 -11.27
C ALA A 115 -3.58 10.88 -10.37
N ASN A 116 -3.72 10.21 -9.22
CA ASN A 116 -4.78 10.53 -8.25
C ASN A 116 -4.55 11.88 -7.58
N HIS A 117 -3.30 12.24 -7.29
CA HIS A 117 -2.96 13.56 -6.77
C HIS A 117 -3.32 14.67 -7.75
N LEU A 118 -2.93 14.53 -9.02
CA LEU A 118 -3.30 15.46 -10.10
C LEU A 118 -4.81 15.55 -10.29
N ALA A 119 -5.54 14.42 -10.17
CA ALA A 119 -6.99 14.42 -10.24
C ALA A 119 -7.62 15.21 -9.07
N ALA A 120 -7.11 15.04 -7.85
CA ALA A 120 -7.57 15.79 -6.68
C ALA A 120 -7.33 17.30 -6.85
N GLU A 121 -6.13 17.70 -7.29
CA GLU A 121 -5.82 19.10 -7.58
C GLU A 121 -6.73 19.68 -8.68
N TYR A 122 -6.94 18.91 -9.76
CA TYR A 122 -7.82 19.30 -10.86
C TYR A 122 -9.24 19.57 -10.37
N TYR A 123 -9.83 18.63 -9.63
CA TYR A 123 -11.18 18.79 -9.10
C TYR A 123 -11.27 19.91 -8.05
N HIS A 124 -10.25 20.09 -7.21
CA HIS A 124 -10.20 21.19 -6.25
C HIS A 124 -10.15 22.55 -6.96
N TYR A 125 -9.33 22.67 -8.01
CA TYR A 125 -9.28 23.86 -8.86
C TYR A 125 -10.64 24.14 -9.50
N LEU A 126 -11.30 23.13 -10.05
CA LEU A 126 -12.62 23.29 -10.65
C LEU A 126 -13.67 23.77 -9.63
N LEU A 127 -13.66 23.20 -8.42
CA LEU A 127 -14.54 23.65 -7.34
C LEU A 127 -14.23 25.08 -6.92
N GLY A 128 -12.96 25.46 -6.80
CA GLY A 128 -12.56 26.75 -6.22
C GLY A 128 -12.56 27.93 -7.20
N LYS A 129 -12.12 27.70 -8.44
CA LYS A 129 -11.76 28.78 -9.37
C LYS A 129 -12.49 28.74 -10.72
N HIS A 130 -13.09 27.61 -11.09
CA HIS A 130 -13.81 27.49 -12.36
C HIS A 130 -15.31 27.80 -12.20
N GLU A 131 -15.97 28.16 -13.31
CA GLU A 131 -17.42 28.39 -13.34
C GLU A 131 -18.22 27.13 -13.03
N TYR A 132 -17.74 25.97 -13.48
CA TYR A 132 -18.33 24.66 -13.16
C TYR A 132 -18.50 24.44 -11.66
N GLY A 133 -17.62 24.99 -10.83
CA GLY A 133 -17.71 24.86 -9.37
C GLY A 133 -18.79 25.73 -8.72
N LYS A 134 -19.45 26.66 -9.42
CA LYS A 134 -20.36 27.66 -8.81
C LYS A 134 -21.50 27.02 -8.04
N GLU A 135 -22.24 26.10 -8.66
CA GLU A 135 -23.36 25.41 -8.01
C GLU A 135 -22.88 24.41 -6.95
N ALA A 136 -21.76 23.74 -7.21
CA ALA A 136 -21.14 22.83 -6.24
C ALA A 136 -20.69 23.55 -4.96
N ARG A 137 -20.16 24.78 -5.06
CA ARG A 137 -19.80 25.62 -3.89
C ARG A 137 -21.04 26.03 -3.09
N LYS A 138 -22.14 26.37 -3.76
CA LYS A 138 -23.42 26.66 -3.08
C LYS A 138 -23.94 25.44 -2.33
N TYR A 139 -23.91 24.28 -2.98
CA TYR A 139 -24.30 23.01 -2.36
C TYR A 139 -23.40 22.63 -1.17
N ALA A 140 -22.08 22.74 -1.31
CA ALA A 140 -21.15 22.50 -0.21
C ALA A 140 -21.45 23.43 0.99
N LYS A 141 -21.69 24.72 0.72
CA LYS A 141 -22.05 25.70 1.75
C LYS A 141 -23.38 25.36 2.44
N SER A 142 -24.42 24.95 1.69
CA SER A 142 -25.70 24.55 2.29
C SER A 142 -25.60 23.28 3.14
N ARG A 143 -24.56 22.47 2.92
CA ARG A 143 -24.22 21.29 3.74
C ARG A 143 -23.28 21.61 4.91
N GLY A 144 -22.96 22.88 5.16
CA GLY A 144 -22.11 23.30 6.27
C GLY A 144 -20.60 23.19 6.02
N LEU A 145 -20.17 22.89 4.80
CA LEU A 145 -18.75 22.86 4.44
C LEU A 145 -18.26 24.31 4.22
N ARG A 146 -17.33 24.78 5.05
CA ARG A 146 -16.74 26.12 4.90
C ARG A 146 -15.52 26.03 3.99
N VAL A 147 -15.08 27.19 3.52
CA VAL A 147 -13.92 27.30 2.62
C VAL A 147 -12.65 26.68 3.24
N LYS A 148 -12.52 26.73 4.57
CA LYS A 148 -11.40 26.10 5.29
C LYS A 148 -11.42 24.59 5.13
N GLU A 149 -12.56 23.92 5.33
CA GLU A 149 -12.66 22.46 5.16
C GLU A 149 -12.44 22.05 3.71
N LEU A 150 -13.00 22.81 2.75
CA LEU A 150 -12.80 22.53 1.32
C LEU A 150 -11.32 22.54 0.95
N LYS A 151 -10.53 23.46 1.51
CA LYS A 151 -9.08 23.54 1.30
C LYS A 151 -8.33 22.45 2.07
N GLN A 152 -8.63 22.28 3.35
CA GLN A 152 -7.93 21.33 4.22
C GLN A 152 -8.03 19.89 3.72
N PHE A 153 -9.20 19.49 3.23
CA PHE A 153 -9.46 18.14 2.74
C PHE A 153 -9.39 18.03 1.20
N MET A 154 -8.90 19.07 0.51
CA MET A 154 -8.79 19.12 -0.95
C MET A 154 -10.10 18.71 -1.67
N ILE A 155 -11.25 19.08 -1.09
CA ILE A 155 -12.55 18.74 -1.65
C ILE A 155 -12.67 19.42 -3.01
N GLY A 156 -13.09 18.66 -4.00
CA GLY A 156 -13.20 19.09 -5.37
C GLY A 156 -14.59 18.90 -5.97
N PHE A 157 -14.71 19.18 -7.27
CA PHE A 157 -15.93 18.96 -8.03
C PHE A 157 -15.62 18.34 -9.38
N ALA A 158 -16.25 17.19 -9.65
CA ALA A 158 -16.26 16.57 -10.96
C ALA A 158 -17.44 17.14 -11.77
N PRO A 159 -17.19 17.93 -12.84
CA PRO A 159 -18.24 18.55 -13.63
C PRO A 159 -19.06 17.52 -14.43
N SER A 160 -20.17 17.98 -14.99
CA SER A 160 -20.91 17.22 -16.00
C SER A 160 -20.10 17.16 -17.29
N GLY A 161 -19.75 15.97 -17.75
CA GLY A 161 -19.05 15.73 -19.00
C GLY A 161 -18.29 14.42 -18.95
N TYR A 162 -18.02 13.82 -20.10
CA TYR A 162 -17.48 12.47 -20.19
C TYR A 162 -15.95 12.41 -20.29
N GLU A 163 -15.28 13.52 -20.58
CA GLU A 163 -13.83 13.50 -20.90
C GLU A 163 -13.04 14.65 -20.26
N ASN A 164 -13.55 15.26 -19.20
CA ASN A 164 -12.92 16.41 -18.55
C ASN A 164 -11.59 16.00 -17.88
N LEU A 165 -11.64 15.02 -16.97
CA LEU A 165 -10.45 14.49 -16.32
C LEU A 165 -9.58 13.72 -17.31
N LYS A 166 -10.22 12.90 -18.18
CA LYS A 166 -9.54 12.15 -19.25
C LYS A 166 -8.63 13.06 -20.08
N ASN A 167 -9.14 14.16 -20.60
CA ASN A 167 -8.37 15.08 -21.43
C ASN A 167 -7.28 15.81 -20.64
N PHE A 168 -7.54 16.14 -19.38
CA PHE A 168 -6.53 16.74 -18.50
C PHE A 168 -5.34 15.79 -18.26
N LEU A 169 -5.60 14.54 -17.87
CA LEU A 169 -4.55 13.55 -17.59
C LEU A 169 -3.84 13.09 -18.87
N LYS A 170 -4.54 12.98 -20.01
CA LYS A 170 -3.89 12.70 -21.30
C LYS A 170 -2.88 13.78 -21.69
N LYS A 171 -3.20 15.07 -21.47
CA LYS A 171 -2.25 16.18 -21.66
C LYS A 171 -1.04 16.13 -20.72
N LYS A 172 -1.15 15.43 -19.58
CA LYS A 172 -0.06 15.18 -18.63
C LYS A 172 0.74 13.90 -18.94
N GLY A 173 0.44 13.22 -20.06
CA GLY A 173 1.20 12.06 -20.52
C GLY A 173 0.74 10.71 -19.98
N TYR A 174 -0.47 10.64 -19.41
CA TYR A 174 -1.07 9.37 -18.98
C TYR A 174 -1.82 8.69 -20.12
N LYS A 175 -1.68 7.37 -20.22
CA LYS A 175 -2.37 6.57 -21.24
C LYS A 175 -3.76 6.20 -20.78
N GLU A 176 -4.69 6.13 -21.72
CA GLU A 176 -6.10 5.82 -21.44
C GLU A 176 -6.28 4.46 -20.75
N ALA A 177 -5.50 3.45 -21.17
CA ALA A 177 -5.50 2.13 -20.56
C ALA A 177 -5.04 2.14 -19.09
N GLU A 178 -4.06 2.99 -18.74
CA GLU A 178 -3.60 3.16 -17.35
C GLU A 178 -4.72 3.78 -16.50
N LEU A 179 -5.32 4.86 -17.00
CA LEU A 179 -6.38 5.56 -16.27
C LEU A 179 -7.63 4.68 -16.07
N LEU A 180 -7.92 3.79 -17.02
CA LEU A 180 -8.98 2.80 -16.91
C LEU A 180 -8.65 1.73 -15.88
N SER A 181 -7.46 1.13 -15.92
CA SER A 181 -7.05 0.08 -14.96
C SER A 181 -6.99 0.59 -13.52
N TRP A 182 -6.64 1.86 -13.34
CA TRP A 182 -6.58 2.56 -12.06
C TRP A 182 -7.94 3.07 -11.56
N GLY A 183 -8.99 2.95 -12.38
CA GLY A 183 -10.34 3.36 -12.01
C GLY A 183 -10.54 4.87 -11.93
N LEU A 184 -9.76 5.66 -12.65
CA LEU A 184 -10.03 7.08 -12.91
C LEU A 184 -11.02 7.26 -14.08
N LEU A 185 -11.01 6.30 -15.01
CA LEU A 185 -12.00 6.15 -16.08
C LEU A 185 -12.88 4.93 -15.85
N ALA A 186 -14.00 4.89 -16.54
CA ALA A 186 -14.86 3.74 -16.71
C ALA A 186 -15.11 3.50 -18.20
N GLU A 187 -15.52 2.29 -18.57
CA GLU A 187 -15.80 1.93 -19.97
C GLU A 187 -17.26 1.52 -20.14
N LYS A 188 -17.84 1.87 -21.28
CA LYS A 188 -19.14 1.36 -21.74
C LYS A 188 -19.12 1.24 -23.25
N SER A 189 -19.48 0.07 -23.77
CA SER A 189 -19.55 -0.19 -25.22
C SER A 189 -18.26 0.20 -25.96
N GLY A 190 -17.09 -0.14 -25.38
CA GLY A 190 -15.77 0.16 -25.96
C GLY A 190 -15.31 1.62 -25.87
N HIS A 191 -16.08 2.51 -25.23
CA HIS A 191 -15.73 3.92 -25.05
C HIS A 191 -15.42 4.20 -23.58
N THR A 192 -14.25 4.79 -23.33
CA THR A 192 -13.86 5.23 -21.97
C THR A 192 -14.35 6.64 -21.67
N TYR A 193 -14.74 6.86 -20.43
CA TYR A 193 -15.22 8.14 -19.92
C TYR A 193 -14.84 8.36 -18.46
N ASP A 194 -14.90 9.61 -18.00
CA ASP A 194 -14.63 10.00 -16.62
C ASP A 194 -15.53 9.22 -15.65
N LYS A 195 -14.94 8.48 -14.71
CA LYS A 195 -15.70 7.65 -13.77
C LYS A 195 -16.65 8.47 -12.90
N PHE A 196 -16.19 9.63 -12.45
CA PHE A 196 -16.96 10.55 -11.61
C PHE A 196 -17.45 11.74 -12.43
N ARG A 197 -18.75 12.05 -12.29
CA ARG A 197 -19.42 13.13 -13.00
C ARG A 197 -20.50 13.73 -12.12
N ASN A 198 -20.63 15.06 -12.15
CA ASN A 198 -21.59 15.83 -11.36
C ASN A 198 -21.59 15.48 -9.86
N ARG A 199 -20.41 15.42 -9.24
CA ARG A 199 -20.23 15.02 -7.83
C ARG A 199 -19.22 15.92 -7.13
N LEU A 200 -19.47 16.20 -5.85
CA LEU A 200 -18.40 16.62 -4.95
C LEU A 200 -17.43 15.46 -4.76
N MET A 201 -16.14 15.77 -4.81
CA MET A 201 -15.06 14.80 -4.76
C MET A 201 -14.32 14.95 -3.43
N PHE A 202 -14.16 13.83 -2.74
CA PHE A 202 -13.44 13.73 -1.48
C PHE A 202 -12.23 12.83 -1.71
N PRO A 203 -11.01 13.38 -1.80
CA PRO A 203 -9.80 12.58 -1.89
C PRO A 203 -9.66 11.66 -0.67
N ILE A 204 -9.28 10.40 -0.91
CA ILE A 204 -8.88 9.47 0.15
C ILE A 204 -7.35 9.45 0.14
N THR A 205 -6.76 9.83 1.27
CA THR A 205 -5.30 9.98 1.47
C THR A 205 -4.80 8.97 2.48
#